data_AF-A0AA40CMQ6-F1
#
_entry.id   AF-A0AA40CMQ6-F1
#
_cell.length_a   1.000
_cell.length_b   1.000
_cell.length_c   1.000
_cell.angle_alpha   90.00
_cell.angle_beta   90.00
_cell.angle_gamma   90.00
#
_symmetry.space_group_name_H-M   'P 1'
#
loop_
_entity.id
_entity.type
_entity.pdbx_description
1 polymer ?
#
loop_
_entity_poly.entity_id
_entity_poly.type
_entity_poly.pdbx_seq_one_letter_code
_entity_poly.pdbx_strand_id
1 'polypeptide(L)'
;MLPKIALQGGIVALLVQTAAAQVRCATSDPAKELLEHEAEMKAQEKEMKDAGIQQARAPITINAWFHVIAASDAVEDANLTDEMLQNQFEVLNSNYAPHDIQFNLSGTTRTVNSSWSDNTDTLVMKTQLRKGDYATLNLYFQRKLPGDSSGYCTFPGIVEEGTLDFFNDGCVIDAQTVPGGSKVPYNEGKTATHEVGHWFGLYHTFQGGCNGGDGIDDTPAQASYSEGCPVGRDSCPDLPGLDPIHNYMDYSDE
;
A
#
# COMPACT_ATOMS: atom_id res chain seq x y z
N MET A 1 -28.99 6.70 65.47
CA MET A 1 -28.48 5.35 65.15
C MET A 1 -28.50 5.19 63.63
N LEU A 2 -27.38 4.73 63.07
CA LEU A 2 -27.10 4.43 61.65
C LEU A 2 -28.15 3.50 60.97
N PRO A 3 -28.15 3.28 59.64
CA PRO A 3 -27.51 4.02 58.53
C PRO A 3 -28.40 4.21 57.26
N LYS A 4 -27.85 4.99 56.32
CA LYS A 4 -28.22 5.14 54.90
C LYS A 4 -27.96 3.86 54.09
N ILE A 5 -28.89 3.48 53.20
CA ILE A 5 -28.61 2.80 51.93
C ILE A 5 -29.57 3.39 50.88
N ALA A 6 -29.02 4.11 49.90
CA ALA A 6 -29.76 4.70 48.79
C ALA A 6 -29.55 3.85 47.52
N LEU A 7 -30.69 3.57 46.90
CA LEU A 7 -31.02 2.98 45.61
C LEU A 7 -29.90 2.59 44.62
N GLN A 8 -29.96 1.30 44.27
CA GLN A 8 -29.56 0.73 42.98
C GLN A 8 -30.41 1.32 41.84
N GLY A 9 -29.79 1.53 40.69
CA GLY A 9 -30.49 1.87 39.44
C GLY A 9 -29.57 2.45 38.37
N GLY A 10 -28.40 1.85 38.14
CA GLY A 10 -27.50 2.22 37.06
C GLY A 10 -27.90 1.52 35.76
N ILE A 11 -28.36 2.29 34.78
CA ILE A 11 -28.60 1.87 33.40
C ILE A 11 -27.26 1.36 32.84
N VAL A 12 -27.19 0.07 32.49
CA VAL A 12 -26.08 -0.49 31.73
C VAL A 12 -26.23 0.02 30.29
N ALA A 13 -25.50 1.07 29.97
CA ALA A 13 -25.28 1.45 28.58
C ALA A 13 -24.41 0.34 27.94
N LEU A 14 -25.02 -0.48 27.08
CA LEU A 14 -24.26 -1.31 26.15
C LEU A 14 -23.47 -0.35 25.26
N LEU A 15 -22.17 -0.26 25.53
CA LEU A 15 -21.21 0.28 24.56
C LEU A 15 -21.20 -0.69 23.39
N VAL A 16 -21.91 -0.34 22.32
CA VAL A 16 -21.64 -0.89 21.00
C VAL A 16 -20.21 -0.49 20.69
N GLN A 17 -19.29 -1.44 20.83
CA GLN A 17 -17.95 -1.31 20.27
C GLN A 17 -18.14 -1.19 18.77
N THR A 18 -18.11 0.04 18.27
CA THR A 18 -17.85 0.29 16.86
C THR A 18 -16.51 -0.38 16.56
N ALA A 19 -16.54 -1.45 15.75
CA ALA A 19 -15.33 -1.99 15.17
C ALA A 19 -14.53 -0.79 14.62
N ALA A 20 -13.29 -0.62 15.07
CA ALA A 20 -12.40 0.34 14.45
C ALA A 20 -12.39 0.01 12.95
N ALA A 21 -12.61 1.01 12.09
CA ALA A 21 -12.54 0.82 10.66
C ALA A 21 -11.21 0.13 10.35
N GLN A 22 -11.27 -1.05 9.72
CA GLN A 22 -10.08 -1.81 9.41
C GLN A 22 -9.26 -0.97 8.42
N VAL A 23 -8.08 -0.52 8.87
CA VAL A 23 -7.15 0.23 8.02
C VAL A 23 -6.61 -0.77 7.01
N ARG A 24 -7.06 -0.75 5.75
CA ARG A 24 -6.61 -1.73 4.77
C ARG A 24 -5.19 -1.47 4.28
N CYS A 25 -4.88 -0.22 3.93
CA CYS A 25 -3.53 0.29 3.70
C CYS A 25 -3.22 1.37 4.74
N ALA A 26 -2.01 1.32 5.30
CA ALA A 26 -1.51 2.23 6.33
C ALA A 26 -0.51 3.26 5.79
N THR A 27 -0.42 3.41 4.46
CA THR A 27 0.33 4.50 3.82
C THR A 27 -0.23 5.84 4.27
N SER A 28 0.64 6.68 4.83
CA SER A 28 0.27 8.04 5.26
C SER A 28 0.08 8.97 4.06
N ASP A 29 -0.69 10.03 4.25
CA ASP A 29 -0.86 11.08 3.24
C ASP A 29 0.49 11.57 2.66
N PRO A 30 0.52 11.92 1.36
CA PRO A 30 1.74 12.39 0.69
C PRO A 30 2.27 13.68 1.33
N ALA A 31 3.59 13.85 1.28
CA ALA A 31 4.22 15.09 1.69
C ALA A 31 3.81 16.26 0.78
N LYS A 32 3.75 17.47 1.34
CA LYS A 32 3.42 18.69 0.57
C LYS A 32 4.33 18.89 -0.64
N GLU A 33 5.61 18.55 -0.50
CA GLU A 33 6.60 18.64 -1.57
C GLU A 33 6.26 17.74 -2.76
N LEU A 34 5.76 16.52 -2.52
CA LEU A 34 5.30 15.64 -3.59
C LEU A 34 4.11 16.25 -4.33
N LEU A 35 3.14 16.81 -3.60
CA LEU A 35 1.98 17.48 -4.21
C LEU A 35 2.39 18.68 -5.08
N GLU A 36 3.41 19.44 -4.65
CA GLU A 36 3.96 20.56 -5.43
C GLU A 36 4.64 20.06 -6.71
N HIS A 37 5.48 19.02 -6.61
CA HIS A 37 6.17 18.44 -7.76
C HIS A 37 5.19 17.79 -8.76
N GLU A 38 4.13 17.16 -8.29
CA GLU A 38 3.06 16.62 -9.15
C GLU A 38 2.32 17.71 -9.90
N ALA A 39 2.03 18.85 -9.26
CA ALA A 39 1.40 19.98 -9.93
C ALA A 39 2.30 20.53 -11.06
N GLU A 40 3.61 20.58 -10.82
CA GLU A 40 4.60 20.95 -11.83
C GLU A 40 4.66 19.93 -12.98
N MET A 41 4.70 18.63 -12.69
CA MET A 41 4.69 17.58 -13.71
C MET A 41 3.42 17.61 -14.56
N LYS A 42 2.24 17.78 -13.94
CA LYS A 42 0.97 17.91 -14.68
C LYS A 42 0.95 19.12 -15.59
N ALA A 43 1.49 20.25 -15.15
CA ALA A 43 1.62 21.45 -15.98
C ALA A 43 2.54 21.18 -17.18
N GLN A 44 3.68 20.53 -16.96
CA GLN A 44 4.63 20.17 -18.01
C GLN A 44 4.05 19.16 -19.01
N GLU A 45 3.35 18.12 -18.53
CA GLU A 45 2.66 17.14 -19.39
C GLU A 45 1.63 17.81 -20.29
N LYS A 46 0.85 18.74 -19.73
CA LYS A 46 -0.11 19.53 -20.50
C LYS A 46 0.58 20.38 -21.56
N GLU A 47 1.67 21.07 -21.22
CA GLU A 47 2.45 21.87 -22.18
C GLU A 47 3.03 21.01 -23.31
N MET A 48 3.56 19.82 -22.99
CA MET A 48 4.07 18.88 -24.00
C MET A 48 2.96 18.37 -24.92
N LYS A 49 1.79 18.04 -24.35
CA LYS A 49 0.61 17.61 -25.11
C LYS A 49 0.09 18.70 -26.04
N ASP A 50 -0.01 19.94 -25.55
CA ASP A 50 -0.44 21.10 -26.33
C ASP A 50 0.56 21.44 -27.45
N ALA A 51 1.85 21.18 -27.23
CA ALA A 51 2.91 21.30 -28.22
C ALA A 51 2.96 20.13 -29.24
N GLY A 52 2.11 19.10 -29.09
CA GLY A 52 2.10 17.92 -29.94
C GLY A 52 3.35 17.05 -29.80
N ILE A 53 4.09 17.18 -28.69
CA ILE A 53 5.29 16.41 -28.41
C ILE A 53 4.86 15.01 -27.93
N GLN A 54 5.07 14.00 -28.78
CA GLN A 54 4.94 12.61 -28.36
C GLN A 54 6.27 12.14 -27.80
N GLN A 55 6.36 12.04 -26.47
CA GLN A 55 7.51 11.43 -25.82
C GLN A 55 7.33 9.90 -25.84
N ALA A 56 8.20 9.21 -26.57
CA ALA A 56 8.26 7.76 -26.47
C ALA A 56 8.65 7.38 -25.03
N ARG A 57 7.80 6.65 -24.33
CA ARG A 57 8.12 6.12 -23.00
C ARG A 57 9.13 4.99 -23.18
N ALA A 58 10.32 5.14 -22.63
CA ALA A 58 11.25 4.04 -22.53
C ALA A 58 10.75 3.06 -21.45
N PRO A 59 10.90 1.73 -21.65
CA PRO A 59 10.61 0.78 -20.58
C PRO A 59 11.40 1.10 -19.32
N ILE A 60 10.73 1.04 -18.18
CA ILE A 60 11.32 1.28 -16.86
C ILE A 60 11.66 -0.08 -16.27
N THR A 61 12.92 -0.26 -15.85
CA THR A 61 13.35 -1.47 -15.13
C THR A 61 13.75 -1.09 -13.72
N ILE A 62 13.08 -1.68 -12.73
CA ILE A 62 13.34 -1.44 -11.31
C ILE A 62 13.98 -2.68 -10.71
N ASN A 63 15.14 -2.53 -10.08
CA ASN A 63 15.70 -3.60 -9.27
C ASN A 63 14.89 -3.73 -7.97
N ALA A 64 14.55 -4.95 -7.58
CA ALA A 64 13.76 -5.23 -6.39
C ALA A 64 14.48 -6.21 -5.45
N TRP A 65 14.32 -6.00 -4.14
CA TRP A 65 14.73 -6.92 -3.09
C TRP A 65 13.53 -7.34 -2.25
N PHE A 66 13.43 -8.64 -1.98
CA PHE A 66 12.43 -9.20 -1.08
C PHE A 66 13.08 -9.52 0.26
N HIS A 67 12.50 -9.03 1.35
CA HIS A 67 12.95 -9.28 2.71
C HIS A 67 11.86 -10.02 3.47
N VAL A 68 12.08 -11.32 3.72
CA VAL A 68 11.20 -12.13 4.56
C VAL A 68 11.57 -11.90 6.02
N ILE A 69 10.65 -11.31 6.79
CA ILE A 69 10.84 -10.98 8.20
C ILE A 69 9.88 -11.84 9.02
N ALA A 70 10.34 -13.04 9.39
CA ALA A 70 9.51 -14.05 10.04
C ALA A 70 9.62 -13.98 11.56
N ALA A 71 8.55 -14.38 12.27
CA ALA A 71 8.56 -14.51 13.72
C ALA A 71 9.12 -15.86 14.19
N SER A 72 9.05 -16.89 13.35
CA SER A 72 9.60 -18.24 13.54
C SER A 72 9.87 -18.89 12.18
N ASP A 73 10.22 -20.18 12.15
CA ASP A 73 10.39 -20.92 10.89
C ASP A 73 9.06 -21.34 10.23
N ALA A 74 7.91 -21.02 10.83
CA ALA A 74 6.59 -21.39 10.32
C ALA A 74 6.07 -20.40 9.25
N VAL A 75 5.32 -20.91 8.26
CA VAL A 75 4.79 -20.09 7.15
C VAL A 75 3.75 -19.08 7.65
N GLU A 76 2.91 -19.49 8.60
CA GLU A 76 1.95 -18.62 9.29
C GLU A 76 2.63 -17.48 10.06
N ASP A 77 3.90 -17.65 10.42
CA ASP A 77 4.73 -16.66 11.08
C ASP A 77 5.56 -15.80 10.10
N ALA A 78 5.04 -15.65 8.87
CA ALA A 78 5.65 -14.89 7.77
C ALA A 78 6.93 -15.51 7.19
N ASN A 79 7.27 -16.78 7.47
CA ASN A 79 8.36 -17.46 6.77
C ASN A 79 7.90 -18.00 5.39
N LEU A 80 7.64 -17.08 4.46
CA LEU A 80 7.12 -17.38 3.12
C LEU A 80 8.02 -18.36 2.36
N THR A 81 7.43 -19.31 1.63
CA THR A 81 8.22 -20.24 0.80
C THR A 81 8.79 -19.54 -0.43
N ASP A 82 9.82 -20.11 -1.05
CA ASP A 82 10.37 -19.55 -2.30
C ASP A 82 9.34 -19.54 -3.44
N GLU A 83 8.41 -20.52 -3.45
CA GLU A 83 7.30 -20.56 -4.41
C GLU A 83 6.34 -19.39 -4.21
N MET A 84 5.96 -19.07 -2.97
CA MET A 84 5.09 -17.92 -2.68
C MET A 84 5.75 -16.60 -3.11
N LEU A 85 7.06 -16.45 -2.87
CA LEU A 85 7.81 -15.27 -3.28
C LEU A 85 7.95 -15.17 -4.80
N GLN A 86 8.22 -16.29 -5.48
CA GLN A 86 8.28 -16.32 -6.94
C GLN A 86 6.94 -15.93 -7.55
N ASN A 87 5.84 -16.49 -7.05
CA ASN A 87 4.49 -16.15 -7.50
C ASN A 87 4.17 -14.65 -7.25
N GLN A 88 4.56 -14.10 -6.09
CA GLN A 88 4.40 -12.68 -5.81
C GLN A 88 5.19 -11.80 -6.80
N PHE A 89 6.42 -12.20 -7.15
CA PHE A 89 7.24 -11.49 -8.13
C PHE A 89 6.62 -11.54 -9.54
N GLU A 90 6.02 -12.67 -9.91
CA GLU A 90 5.29 -12.82 -11.17
C GLU A 90 4.05 -11.94 -11.23
N VAL A 91 3.27 -11.85 -10.13
CA VAL A 91 2.11 -10.95 -10.02
C VAL A 91 2.54 -9.50 -10.22
N LEU A 92 3.60 -9.03 -9.55
CA LEU A 92 4.11 -7.68 -9.75
C LEU A 92 4.48 -7.41 -11.22
N ASN A 93 5.25 -8.29 -11.85
CA ASN A 93 5.61 -8.10 -13.25
C ASN A 93 4.39 -8.16 -14.18
N SER A 94 3.43 -9.06 -13.93
CA SER A 94 2.21 -9.17 -14.73
C SER A 94 1.36 -7.90 -14.66
N ASN A 95 1.22 -7.31 -13.48
CA ASN A 95 0.37 -6.14 -13.26
C ASN A 95 1.00 -4.85 -13.84
N TYR A 96 2.32 -4.75 -13.83
CA TYR A 96 3.04 -3.54 -14.29
C TYR A 96 3.52 -3.61 -15.75
N ALA A 97 3.69 -4.81 -16.33
CA ALA A 97 4.14 -4.97 -17.71
C ALA A 97 3.28 -4.24 -18.76
N PRO A 98 1.94 -4.17 -18.66
CA PRO A 98 1.11 -3.37 -19.57
C PRO A 98 1.41 -1.87 -19.55
N HIS A 99 2.14 -1.39 -18.53
CA HIS A 99 2.54 0.00 -18.35
C HIS A 99 4.04 0.22 -18.62
N ASP A 100 4.69 -0.70 -19.34
CA ASP A 100 6.12 -0.70 -19.67
C ASP A 100 7.05 -0.62 -18.44
N ILE A 101 6.59 -1.13 -17.29
CA ILE A 101 7.37 -1.26 -16.06
C ILE A 101 7.67 -2.74 -15.82
N GLN A 102 8.94 -3.04 -15.58
CA GLN A 102 9.42 -4.38 -15.26
C GLN A 102 10.25 -4.35 -13.97
N PHE A 103 10.14 -5.41 -13.17
CA PHE A 103 10.97 -5.60 -11.98
C PHE A 103 12.01 -6.69 -12.22
N ASN A 104 13.22 -6.46 -11.74
CA ASN A 104 14.29 -7.45 -11.68
C ASN A 104 14.56 -7.84 -10.22
N LEU A 105 14.24 -9.08 -9.83
CA LEU A 105 14.50 -9.56 -8.49
C LEU A 105 16.02 -9.76 -8.29
N SER A 106 16.63 -8.81 -7.60
CA SER A 106 18.06 -8.81 -7.29
C SER A 106 18.42 -9.84 -6.21
N GLY A 107 17.47 -10.19 -5.35
CA GLY A 107 17.63 -11.26 -4.37
C GLY A 107 16.54 -11.28 -3.31
N THR A 108 16.60 -12.30 -2.48
CA THR A 108 15.74 -12.47 -1.29
C THR A 108 16.63 -12.61 -0.05
N THR A 109 16.27 -11.94 1.03
CA THR A 109 16.86 -12.15 2.36
C THR A 109 15.81 -12.72 3.30
N ARG A 110 16.24 -13.52 4.29
CA ARG A 110 15.37 -14.12 5.31
C ARG A 110 15.92 -13.83 6.69
N THR A 111 15.08 -13.30 7.57
CA THR A 111 15.42 -12.94 8.95
C THR A 111 14.35 -13.45 9.89
N VAL A 112 14.73 -14.24 10.91
CA VAL A 112 13.83 -14.62 12.00
C VAL A 112 14.01 -13.65 13.15
N ASN A 113 13.04 -12.76 13.33
CA ASN A 113 13.00 -11.79 14.42
C ASN A 113 11.54 -11.40 14.69
N SER A 114 10.98 -11.91 15.78
CA SER A 114 9.56 -11.70 16.11
C SER A 114 9.20 -10.23 16.35
N SER A 115 10.12 -9.42 16.89
CA SER A 115 9.85 -7.99 17.11
C SER A 115 9.71 -7.27 15.77
N TRP A 116 10.65 -7.49 14.85
CA TRP A 116 10.58 -6.90 13.52
C TRP A 116 9.39 -7.44 12.73
N SER A 117 9.10 -8.75 12.83
CA SER A 117 7.97 -9.38 12.14
C SER A 117 6.62 -8.87 12.64
N ASP A 118 6.53 -8.43 13.89
CA ASP A 118 5.35 -7.78 14.47
C ASP A 118 5.39 -6.25 14.34
N ASN A 119 6.11 -5.73 13.33
CA ASN A 119 6.24 -4.30 13.01
C ASN A 119 6.70 -3.44 14.20
N THR A 120 7.57 -4.00 15.04
CA THR A 120 8.29 -3.24 16.08
C THR A 120 9.68 -2.90 15.55
N ASP A 121 10.15 -1.67 15.79
CA ASP A 121 11.46 -1.17 15.36
C ASP A 121 11.70 -1.21 13.83
N THR A 122 10.67 -0.95 13.02
CA THR A 122 10.74 -1.01 11.55
C THR A 122 11.89 -0.17 10.96
N LEU A 123 12.14 1.04 11.48
CA LEU A 123 13.25 1.86 10.98
C LEU A 123 14.61 1.18 11.23
N VAL A 124 14.83 0.62 12.41
CA VAL A 124 16.07 -0.12 12.72
C VAL A 124 16.23 -1.33 11.80
N MET A 125 15.14 -2.07 11.56
CA MET A 125 15.12 -3.18 10.62
C MET A 125 15.50 -2.72 9.21
N LYS A 126 14.82 -1.71 8.66
CA LYS A 126 15.08 -1.22 7.31
C LYS A 126 16.50 -0.65 7.16
N THR A 127 17.00 0.08 8.16
CA THR A 127 18.40 0.56 8.18
C THR A 127 19.41 -0.59 8.07
N GLN A 128 19.14 -1.75 8.65
CA GLN A 128 20.04 -2.90 8.58
C GLN A 128 19.89 -3.73 7.29
N LEU A 129 18.68 -3.81 6.76
CA LEU A 129 18.34 -4.78 5.73
C LEU A 129 18.28 -4.20 4.31
N ARG A 130 18.01 -2.89 4.15
CA ARG A 130 17.88 -2.24 2.85
C ARG A 130 19.06 -2.59 1.93
N LYS A 131 18.74 -2.81 0.65
CA LYS A 131 19.70 -3.07 -0.42
C LYS A 131 19.51 -2.10 -1.58
N GLY A 132 20.62 -1.83 -2.27
CA GLY A 132 20.65 -0.98 -3.45
C GLY A 132 20.66 0.51 -3.15
N ASP A 133 20.52 1.29 -4.22
CA ASP A 133 20.41 2.76 -4.23
C ASP A 133 18.96 3.21 -3.99
N TYR A 134 18.68 4.50 -4.17
CA TYR A 134 17.33 5.03 -3.97
C TYR A 134 16.32 4.52 -5.02
N ALA A 135 16.79 4.15 -6.22
CA ALA A 135 15.96 3.60 -7.29
C ALA A 135 15.61 2.11 -7.09
N THR A 136 16.16 1.46 -6.06
CA THR A 136 15.94 0.04 -5.77
C THR A 136 14.73 -0.14 -4.85
N LEU A 137 13.71 -0.85 -5.32
CA LEU A 137 12.53 -1.20 -4.54
C LEU A 137 12.88 -2.25 -3.47
N ASN A 138 12.58 -1.96 -2.21
CA ASN A 138 12.72 -2.91 -1.11
C ASN A 138 11.33 -3.27 -0.57
N LEU A 139 10.97 -4.55 -0.62
CA LEU A 139 9.71 -5.09 -0.12
C LEU A 139 9.95 -5.95 1.12
N TYR A 140 9.35 -5.59 2.24
CA TYR A 140 9.49 -6.27 3.53
C TYR A 140 8.20 -7.01 3.88
N PHE A 141 8.24 -8.34 3.93
CA PHE A 141 7.10 -9.18 4.29
C PHE A 141 7.11 -9.46 5.79
N GLN A 142 6.09 -8.98 6.50
CA GLN A 142 5.95 -9.05 7.96
C GLN A 142 4.65 -9.76 8.36
N ARG A 143 4.60 -10.28 9.60
CA ARG A 143 3.45 -11.02 10.12
C ARG A 143 2.31 -10.12 10.61
N LYS A 144 2.64 -8.99 11.24
CA LYS A 144 1.65 -8.02 11.73
C LYS A 144 2.04 -6.63 11.34
N LEU A 145 1.05 -5.83 10.96
CA LEU A 145 1.22 -4.44 10.55
C LEU A 145 0.37 -3.52 11.44
N PRO A 146 0.61 -2.20 11.44
CA PRO A 146 -0.17 -1.26 12.24
C PRO A 146 -1.67 -1.37 11.92
N GLY A 147 -2.49 -1.48 12.97
CA GLY A 147 -3.95 -1.51 12.83
C GLY A 147 -4.51 -2.70 12.04
N ASP A 148 -3.75 -3.80 11.95
CA ASP A 148 -4.09 -4.99 11.15
C ASP A 148 -4.25 -4.70 9.64
N SER A 149 -3.52 -3.69 9.15
CA SER A 149 -3.42 -3.37 7.73
C SER A 149 -2.73 -4.45 6.90
N SER A 150 -2.97 -4.40 5.60
CA SER A 150 -2.42 -5.33 4.61
C SER A 150 -1.08 -4.83 4.04
N GLY A 151 -0.84 -3.53 4.10
CA GLY A 151 0.41 -2.95 3.63
C GLY A 151 0.57 -1.47 3.97
N TYR A 152 1.78 -0.97 3.79
CA TYR A 152 2.06 0.45 3.62
C TYR A 152 3.35 0.65 2.83
N CYS A 153 3.48 1.79 2.15
CA CYS A 153 4.70 2.19 1.47
C CYS A 153 5.03 3.66 1.70
N THR A 154 6.26 4.04 1.35
CA THR A 154 6.67 5.43 1.29
C THR A 154 6.38 5.99 -0.09
N PHE A 155 5.82 7.19 -0.14
CA PHE A 155 5.73 7.97 -1.37
C PHE A 155 7.13 8.43 -1.85
N PRO A 156 7.31 8.71 -3.15
CA PRO A 156 8.57 9.24 -3.67
C PRO A 156 8.83 10.65 -3.13
N GLY A 157 10.11 11.01 -3.01
CA GLY A 157 10.52 12.33 -2.55
C GLY A 157 11.98 12.64 -2.89
N ILE A 158 12.47 13.81 -2.48
CA ILE A 158 13.88 14.17 -2.60
C ILE A 158 14.64 13.54 -1.44
N VAL A 159 15.27 12.39 -1.71
CA VAL A 159 15.93 11.58 -0.69
C VAL A 159 17.42 11.46 -0.99
N GLU A 160 18.25 11.87 -0.02
CA GLU A 160 19.70 11.67 -0.05
C GLU A 160 20.07 10.31 0.54
N GLU A 161 20.94 9.56 -0.15
CA GLU A 161 21.38 8.25 0.31
C GLU A 161 22.06 8.30 1.69
N GLY A 162 21.74 7.33 2.54
CA GLY A 162 22.26 7.25 3.91
C GLY A 162 21.52 8.13 4.94
N THR A 163 20.53 8.92 4.54
CA THR A 163 19.61 9.60 5.47
C THR A 163 18.58 8.63 6.06
N LEU A 164 17.86 9.07 7.10
CA LEU A 164 16.77 8.27 7.67
C LEU A 164 15.64 8.03 6.66
N ASP A 165 15.33 9.01 5.80
CA ASP A 165 14.30 8.87 4.77
C ASP A 165 14.70 7.81 3.73
N PHE A 166 15.98 7.77 3.36
CA PHE A 166 16.52 6.71 2.50
C PHE A 166 16.37 5.32 3.11
N PHE A 167 16.67 5.18 4.40
CA PHE A 167 16.49 3.90 5.07
C PHE A 167 15.02 3.56 5.30
N ASN A 168 14.15 4.56 5.46
CA ASN A 168 12.73 4.34 5.64
C ASN A 168 12.02 3.96 4.32
N ASP A 169 12.59 4.32 3.17
CA ASP A 169 12.01 4.03 1.85
C ASP A 169 11.76 2.53 1.60
N GLY A 170 10.65 2.25 0.92
CA GLY A 170 10.20 0.92 0.51
C GLY A 170 8.92 0.47 1.21
N CYS A 171 8.35 -0.64 0.74
CA CYS A 171 7.03 -1.08 1.14
C CYS A 171 7.09 -2.22 2.16
N VAL A 172 6.17 -2.21 3.12
CA VAL A 172 5.96 -3.28 4.11
C VAL A 172 4.62 -3.93 3.83
N ILE A 173 4.61 -5.24 3.68
CA ILE A 173 3.47 -6.03 3.21
C ILE A 173 3.12 -7.07 4.28
N ASP A 174 1.83 -7.26 4.56
CA ASP A 174 1.34 -8.43 5.31
C ASP A 174 1.68 -9.68 4.50
N ALA A 175 2.57 -10.50 5.04
CA ALA A 175 3.10 -11.68 4.38
C ALA A 175 2.00 -12.65 3.93
N GLN A 176 0.82 -12.65 4.58
CA GLN A 176 -0.28 -13.53 4.22
C GLN A 176 -1.13 -13.05 3.02
N THR A 177 -0.80 -11.90 2.43
CA THR A 177 -1.47 -11.34 1.22
C THR A 177 -0.83 -11.79 -0.09
N VAL A 178 0.28 -12.51 -0.04
CA VAL A 178 0.93 -13.07 -1.24
C VAL A 178 0.16 -14.28 -1.79
N PRO A 179 0.36 -14.67 -3.07
CA PRO A 179 -0.18 -15.90 -3.61
C PRO A 179 0.12 -17.13 -2.73
N GLY A 180 -0.93 -17.82 -2.30
CA GLY A 180 -0.85 -18.98 -1.40
C GLY A 180 -0.85 -18.64 0.09
N GLY A 181 -0.89 -17.34 0.45
CA GLY A 181 -1.07 -16.88 1.83
C GLY A 181 -2.50 -17.07 2.34
N SER A 182 -2.71 -16.87 3.65
CA SER A 182 -3.99 -17.14 4.31
C SER A 182 -4.98 -15.96 4.33
N LYS A 183 -4.63 -14.77 3.85
CA LYS A 183 -5.44 -13.54 3.96
C LYS A 183 -6.50 -13.44 2.85
N VAL A 184 -7.38 -14.43 2.72
CA VAL A 184 -8.49 -14.40 1.75
C VAL A 184 -9.46 -13.26 2.08
N PRO A 185 -9.96 -12.47 1.10
CA PRO A 185 -9.79 -12.57 -0.36
C PRO A 185 -8.67 -11.69 -0.93
N TYR A 186 -7.60 -11.45 -0.17
CA TYR A 186 -6.50 -10.54 -0.51
C TYR A 186 -5.17 -11.28 -0.64
N ASN A 187 -5.21 -12.55 -1.03
CA ASN A 187 -4.05 -13.44 -1.10
C ASN A 187 -3.66 -13.80 -2.54
N GLU A 188 -3.94 -12.91 -3.51
CA GLU A 188 -3.51 -13.02 -4.90
C GLU A 188 -2.30 -12.13 -5.22
N GLY A 189 -1.76 -11.42 -4.22
CA GLY A 189 -0.56 -10.58 -4.33
C GLY A 189 -0.80 -9.17 -4.86
N LYS A 190 -2.06 -8.71 -4.97
CA LYS A 190 -2.38 -7.35 -5.43
C LYS A 190 -2.16 -6.32 -4.35
N THR A 191 -2.12 -6.71 -3.08
CA THR A 191 -1.68 -5.85 -1.98
C THR A 191 -0.27 -5.30 -2.24
N ALA A 192 0.69 -6.12 -2.63
CA ALA A 192 2.02 -5.61 -3.00
C ALA A 192 1.96 -4.70 -4.25
N THR A 193 1.05 -4.97 -5.19
CA THR A 193 0.84 -4.10 -6.36
C THR A 193 0.31 -2.73 -5.94
N HIS A 194 -0.65 -2.68 -5.02
CA HIS A 194 -1.20 -1.46 -4.44
C HIS A 194 -0.12 -0.63 -3.75
N GLU A 195 0.65 -1.24 -2.85
CA GLU A 195 1.70 -0.52 -2.12
C GLU A 195 2.82 -0.01 -3.02
N VAL A 196 3.21 -0.77 -4.05
CA VAL A 196 4.18 -0.31 -5.04
C VAL A 196 3.59 0.82 -5.91
N GLY A 197 2.27 0.89 -6.05
CA GLY A 197 1.59 2.05 -6.64
C GLY A 197 1.86 3.33 -5.86
N HIS A 198 1.76 3.28 -4.53
CA HIS A 198 2.15 4.40 -3.66
C HIS A 198 3.64 4.74 -3.78
N TRP A 199 4.52 3.74 -3.90
CA TRP A 199 5.96 3.97 -4.14
C TRP A 199 6.22 4.74 -5.44
N PHE A 200 5.37 4.56 -6.46
CA PHE A 200 5.39 5.32 -7.70
C PHE A 200 4.64 6.67 -7.64
N GLY A 201 4.06 7.04 -6.50
CA GLY A 201 3.34 8.30 -6.34
C GLY A 201 1.82 8.21 -6.55
N LEU A 202 1.25 7.02 -6.76
CA LEU A 202 -0.20 6.91 -6.97
C LEU A 202 -0.97 7.04 -5.66
N TYR A 203 -2.07 7.78 -5.69
CA TYR A 203 -2.98 7.90 -4.55
C TYR A 203 -4.12 6.90 -4.63
N HIS A 204 -4.79 6.71 -3.50
CA HIS A 204 -6.05 6.00 -3.48
C HIS A 204 -7.05 6.67 -4.43
N THR A 205 -7.81 5.88 -5.20
CA THR A 205 -8.82 6.38 -6.16
C THR A 205 -9.89 7.26 -5.52
N PHE A 206 -10.15 7.01 -4.24
CA PHE A 206 -11.12 7.72 -3.41
C PHE A 206 -10.52 8.91 -2.64
N GLN A 207 -9.21 9.15 -2.75
CA GLN A 207 -8.59 10.36 -2.21
C GLN A 207 -9.20 11.56 -2.94
N GLY A 208 -9.48 12.66 -2.23
CA GLY A 208 -10.15 13.84 -2.82
C GLY A 208 -11.66 13.68 -3.11
N GLY A 209 -12.20 12.45 -3.07
CA GLY A 209 -13.63 12.18 -3.22
C GLY A 209 -14.20 12.69 -4.55
N CYS A 210 -15.48 13.06 -4.56
CA CYS A 210 -16.13 13.69 -5.71
C CYS A 210 -15.68 15.14 -5.98
N ASN A 211 -14.57 15.61 -5.41
CA ASN A 211 -14.05 16.98 -5.56
C ASN A 211 -12.66 17.00 -6.19
N GLY A 212 -12.36 16.04 -7.08
CA GLY A 212 -11.09 15.99 -7.82
C GLY A 212 -10.45 14.61 -7.91
N GLY A 213 -10.99 13.61 -7.21
CA GLY A 213 -10.44 12.25 -7.20
C GLY A 213 -8.98 12.21 -6.75
N ASP A 214 -8.30 11.15 -7.17
CA ASP A 214 -6.87 10.91 -6.96
C ASP A 214 -5.95 11.87 -7.74
N GLY A 215 -6.54 12.81 -8.50
CA GLY A 215 -5.83 13.75 -9.36
C GLY A 215 -5.35 13.15 -10.68
N ILE A 216 -5.82 11.96 -11.05
CA ILE A 216 -5.55 11.33 -12.35
C ILE A 216 -6.81 11.46 -13.23
N ASP A 217 -6.68 12.15 -14.36
CA ASP A 217 -7.82 12.54 -15.21
C ASP A 217 -8.64 11.34 -15.76
N ASP A 218 -8.01 10.17 -15.93
CA ASP A 218 -8.67 8.97 -16.44
C ASP A 218 -9.16 8.00 -15.36
N THR A 219 -8.96 8.34 -14.08
CA THR A 219 -9.61 7.66 -12.94
C THR A 219 -10.94 8.38 -12.62
N PRO A 220 -12.11 7.73 -12.80
CA PRO A 220 -13.37 8.30 -12.35
C PRO A 220 -13.35 8.62 -10.85
N ALA A 221 -13.91 9.76 -10.47
CA ALA A 221 -13.96 10.18 -9.08
C ALA A 221 -14.83 9.24 -8.23
N GLN A 222 -14.35 8.91 -7.04
CA GLN A 222 -14.98 7.96 -6.13
C GLN A 222 -15.04 8.56 -4.73
N ALA A 223 -16.20 8.55 -4.07
CA ALA A 223 -16.41 9.19 -2.78
C ALA A 223 -15.75 8.46 -1.60
N SER A 224 -15.65 7.13 -1.69
CA SER A 224 -15.09 6.26 -0.66
C SER A 224 -14.59 4.97 -1.29
N TYR A 225 -13.67 4.27 -0.61
CA TYR A 225 -13.21 2.95 -1.03
C TYR A 225 -14.36 1.96 -1.25
N SER A 226 -14.13 0.99 -2.13
CA SER A 226 -15.03 -0.15 -2.36
C SER A 226 -14.68 -1.29 -1.42
N GLU A 227 -15.65 -2.16 -1.10
CA GLU A 227 -15.40 -3.45 -0.45
C GLU A 227 -16.02 -4.55 -1.31
N GLY A 228 -15.40 -5.73 -1.38
CA GLY A 228 -15.88 -6.79 -2.25
C GLY A 228 -15.64 -6.48 -3.73
N CYS A 229 -16.59 -6.87 -4.58
CA CYS A 229 -16.60 -6.55 -6.01
C CYS A 229 -17.93 -5.90 -6.40
N PRO A 230 -18.16 -4.62 -6.07
CA PRO A 230 -19.46 -3.97 -6.23
C PRO A 230 -19.64 -3.46 -7.67
N VAL A 231 -19.92 -4.38 -8.60
CA VAL A 231 -20.11 -4.05 -10.03
C VAL A 231 -21.21 -3.00 -10.21
N GLY A 232 -20.89 -1.94 -10.95
CA GLY A 232 -21.84 -0.87 -11.26
C GLY A 232 -21.95 0.20 -10.17
N ARG A 233 -21.08 0.18 -9.15
CA ARG A 233 -21.04 1.21 -8.12
C ARG A 233 -20.72 2.58 -8.72
N ASP A 234 -21.49 3.57 -8.32
CA ASP A 234 -21.33 4.97 -8.70
C ASP A 234 -21.60 5.82 -7.45
N SER A 235 -20.53 6.26 -6.81
CA SER A 235 -20.60 7.08 -5.60
C SER A 235 -20.56 8.58 -5.90
N CYS A 236 -20.27 8.96 -7.15
CA CYS A 236 -20.21 10.34 -7.63
C CYS A 236 -21.07 10.52 -8.89
N PRO A 237 -22.40 10.35 -8.82
CA PRO A 237 -23.28 10.23 -9.99
C PRO A 237 -23.42 11.51 -10.83
N ASP A 238 -23.01 12.65 -10.28
CA ASP A 238 -22.97 13.93 -10.99
C ASP A 238 -21.66 14.12 -11.79
N LEU A 239 -20.72 13.17 -11.70
CA LEU A 239 -19.44 13.15 -12.41
C LEU A 239 -19.39 12.00 -13.43
N PRO A 240 -18.52 12.08 -14.46
CA PRO A 240 -18.40 11.02 -15.46
C PRO A 240 -17.76 9.74 -14.89
N GLY A 241 -18.29 8.59 -15.32
CA GLY A 241 -17.72 7.27 -15.04
C GLY A 241 -18.39 6.55 -13.88
N LEU A 242 -18.01 5.29 -13.68
CA LEU A 242 -18.38 4.50 -12.51
C LEU A 242 -17.18 4.43 -11.57
N ASP A 243 -17.40 4.11 -10.29
CA ASP A 243 -16.30 3.92 -9.34
C ASP A 243 -15.30 2.90 -9.92
N PRO A 244 -13.99 3.19 -9.90
CA PRO A 244 -12.95 2.37 -10.50
C PRO A 244 -12.63 1.13 -9.65
N ILE A 245 -13.62 0.28 -9.40
CA ILE A 245 -13.55 -0.87 -8.47
C ILE A 245 -12.49 -1.92 -8.83
N HIS A 246 -11.96 -1.90 -10.05
CA HIS A 246 -10.89 -2.81 -10.51
C HIS A 246 -9.50 -2.16 -10.51
N ASN A 247 -9.40 -0.88 -10.12
CA ASN A 247 -8.12 -0.21 -10.01
C ASN A 247 -7.39 -0.70 -8.75
N TYR A 248 -6.11 -1.01 -8.89
CA TYR A 248 -5.29 -1.50 -7.78
C TYR A 248 -5.21 -0.54 -6.62
N MET A 249 -5.45 0.77 -6.84
CA MET A 249 -5.44 1.81 -5.80
C MET A 249 -6.78 1.96 -5.06
N ASP A 250 -7.79 1.13 -5.37
CA ASP A 250 -8.99 0.97 -4.54
C ASP A 250 -8.79 -0.17 -3.52
N TYR A 251 -9.75 -0.35 -2.61
CA TYR A 251 -9.82 -1.45 -1.64
C TYR A 251 -10.86 -2.52 -2.05
N SER A 252 -11.03 -2.81 -3.34
CA SER A 252 -11.83 -3.97 -3.73
C SER A 252 -11.14 -5.30 -3.44
N ASP A 253 -11.87 -6.40 -3.40
CA ASP A 253 -11.29 -7.75 -3.29
C ASP A 253 -10.33 -8.05 -4.45
N GLU A 254 -9.37 -8.95 -4.21
CA GLU A 254 -8.47 -9.43 -5.27
C GLU A 254 -9.19 -10.46 -6.14
#